data_AF-A0A0C5W7D2-F1
#
_entry.id   AF-A0A0C5W7D2-F1
#
_cell.length_a   1.000
_cell.length_b   1.000
_cell.length_c   1.000
_cell.angle_alpha   90.00
_cell.angle_beta   90.00
_cell.angle_gamma   90.00
#
_symmetry.space_group_name_H-M   'P 1'
#
loop_
_entity.id
_entity.type
_entity.pdbx_description
1 polymer ?
#
loop_
_entity_poly.entity_id
_entity_poly.type
_entity_poly.pdbx_seq_one_letter_code
_entity_poly.pdbx_strand_id
1 'polypeptide(L)'
;MADSVLKRISFSPAAQLNDRRGLVFFLFVIGLVAWLFSAAINWMTDANRLPLSQLVIQGELHYLTPGDVRAGILHLEQLGSFMTQDVDDIQHALEAMPWVARAAVRKQWPDTLKVFLVEQDPAATWNGRYLVNHDGEVFEAPPEQAGQLLVGLAGPGGTSLEVLSALREMQPRLQHAGFEIATLALNERRAWRVWLTNGVRLELGRKERMERIDRFIALSPQLEQQGRAIEYIDLRYDTGAAVGWVSDPEQSKTK
;
A
#
# COMPACT_ATOMS: atom_id res chain seq x y z
N MET A 1 -20.59 84.74 59.78
CA MET A 1 -19.58 84.01 58.97
C MET A 1 -19.84 82.53 59.18
N ALA A 2 -20.08 81.66 58.22
CA ALA A 2 -20.07 81.74 56.76
C ALA A 2 -21.03 80.65 56.22
N ASP A 3 -21.47 80.85 54.98
CA ASP A 3 -22.32 79.99 54.16
C ASP A 3 -22.00 78.50 54.17
N SER A 4 -23.02 77.66 53.98
CA SER A 4 -22.89 76.39 53.24
C SER A 4 -24.21 76.02 52.56
N VAL A 5 -24.27 76.43 51.31
CA VAL A 5 -25.23 76.10 50.25
C VAL A 5 -25.61 74.61 50.21
N LEU A 6 -26.92 74.33 50.29
CA LEU A 6 -27.51 73.02 49.98
C LEU A 6 -27.42 72.76 48.47
N LYS A 7 -26.49 71.91 48.06
CA LYS A 7 -26.34 71.46 46.66
C LYS A 7 -27.41 70.40 46.36
N ARG A 8 -28.51 70.81 45.74
CA ARG A 8 -29.50 69.88 45.17
C ARG A 8 -28.87 69.10 44.03
N ILE A 9 -28.77 67.79 44.18
CA ILE A 9 -28.37 66.87 43.11
C ILE A 9 -29.56 66.73 42.16
N SER A 10 -29.50 67.42 41.02
CA SER A 10 -30.43 67.21 39.91
C SER A 10 -29.95 66.01 39.09
N PHE A 11 -30.69 64.90 39.13
CA PHE A 11 -30.52 63.81 38.16
C PHE A 11 -31.08 64.27 36.81
N SER A 12 -30.21 64.49 35.83
CA SER A 12 -30.60 64.72 34.43
C SER A 12 -31.05 63.41 33.78
N PRO A 13 -32.29 63.28 33.26
CA PRO A 13 -32.80 62.05 32.65
C PRO A 13 -32.46 61.95 31.14
N ALA A 14 -31.31 62.46 30.71
CA ALA A 14 -30.94 62.57 29.30
C ALA A 14 -29.81 61.64 28.84
N ALA A 15 -29.29 60.77 29.72
CA ALA A 15 -28.24 59.80 29.38
C ALA A 15 -28.77 58.40 29.00
N GLN A 16 -30.02 58.07 29.32
CA GLN A 16 -30.56 56.71 29.07
C GLN A 16 -31.05 56.46 27.63
N LEU A 17 -31.36 57.50 26.85
CA LEU A 17 -31.90 57.36 25.49
C LEU A 17 -30.82 57.09 24.44
N ASN A 18 -29.62 57.65 24.60
CA ASN A 18 -28.48 57.38 23.71
C ASN A 18 -27.88 55.99 23.96
N ASP A 19 -27.93 55.51 25.20
CA ASP A 19 -27.41 54.19 25.58
C ASP A 19 -28.22 53.06 24.91
N ARG A 20 -29.55 53.21 24.83
CA ARG A 20 -30.44 52.26 24.14
C ARG A 20 -30.26 52.29 22.62
N ARG A 21 -29.99 53.46 22.01
CA ARG A 21 -29.74 53.59 20.56
C ARG A 21 -28.39 52.97 20.17
N GLY A 22 -27.35 53.20 20.97
CA GLY A 22 -26.04 52.58 20.80
C GLY A 22 -26.10 51.06 20.95
N LEU A 23 -26.84 50.55 21.94
CA LEU A 23 -27.05 49.11 22.14
C LEU A 23 -27.81 48.47 20.97
N VAL A 24 -28.88 49.11 20.47
CA VAL A 24 -29.63 48.60 19.31
C VAL A 24 -28.76 48.58 18.05
N PHE A 25 -27.95 49.62 17.81
CA PHE A 25 -27.00 49.66 16.70
C PHE A 25 -25.94 48.55 16.83
N PHE A 26 -25.38 48.34 18.01
CA PHE A 26 -24.40 47.30 18.27
C PHE A 26 -24.97 45.89 18.04
N LEU A 27 -26.17 45.61 18.55
CA LEU A 27 -26.87 44.33 18.30
C LEU A 27 -27.21 44.13 16.82
N PHE A 28 -27.59 45.20 16.12
CA PHE A 28 -27.82 45.15 14.67
C PHE A 28 -26.52 44.80 13.90
N VAL A 29 -25.41 45.44 14.26
CA VAL A 29 -24.10 45.14 13.65
C VAL A 29 -23.67 43.70 13.92
N ILE A 30 -23.85 43.19 15.15
CA ILE A 30 -23.58 41.78 15.47
C ILE A 30 -24.46 40.86 14.63
N GLY A 31 -25.77 41.15 14.54
CA GLY A 31 -26.70 40.36 13.74
C GLY A 31 -26.33 40.35 12.25
N LEU A 32 -25.92 41.51 11.70
CA LEU A 32 -25.47 41.63 10.33
C LEU A 32 -24.18 40.84 10.08
N VAL A 33 -23.20 40.94 10.98
CA VAL A 33 -21.93 40.18 10.89
C VAL A 33 -22.20 38.68 10.96
N ALA A 34 -23.04 38.23 11.90
CA ALA A 34 -23.42 36.83 12.01
C ALA A 34 -24.16 36.32 10.76
N TRP A 35 -25.06 37.14 10.20
CA TRP A 35 -25.79 36.82 8.98
C TRP A 35 -24.85 36.72 7.77
N LEU A 36 -23.95 37.69 7.58
CA LEU A 36 -22.95 37.66 6.51
C LEU A 36 -22.01 36.46 6.64
N PHE A 37 -21.59 36.13 7.87
CA PHE A 37 -20.75 34.97 8.15
C PHE A 37 -21.45 33.66 7.80
N SER A 38 -22.71 33.51 8.22
CA SER A 38 -23.52 32.33 7.87
C SER A 38 -23.79 32.22 6.37
N ALA A 39 -24.08 33.34 5.69
CA ALA A 39 -24.26 33.37 4.25
C ALA A 39 -22.98 32.98 3.50
N ALA A 40 -21.81 33.43 3.97
CA ALA A 40 -20.51 33.06 3.41
C ALA A 40 -20.21 31.56 3.59
N ILE A 41 -20.44 31.00 4.79
CA ILE A 41 -20.28 29.57 5.04
C ILE A 41 -21.21 28.77 4.12
N ASN A 42 -22.51 29.10 4.10
CA ASN A 42 -23.49 28.39 3.27
C ASN A 42 -23.14 28.47 1.77
N TRP A 43 -22.63 29.62 1.30
CA TRP A 43 -22.15 29.78 -0.07
C TRP A 43 -20.93 28.90 -0.37
N MET A 44 -20.00 28.77 0.58
CA MET A 44 -18.77 27.99 0.44
C MET A 44 -19.01 26.48 0.57
N THR A 45 -19.99 26.05 1.36
CA THR A 45 -20.30 24.62 1.57
C THR A 45 -21.25 24.04 0.52
N ASP A 46 -21.88 24.87 -0.32
CA ASP A 46 -22.83 24.43 -1.36
C ASP A 46 -22.09 23.63 -2.46
N ALA A 47 -22.39 22.32 -2.53
CA ALA A 47 -21.77 21.38 -3.47
C ALA A 47 -22.02 21.72 -4.94
N ASN A 48 -23.12 22.40 -5.25
CA ASN A 48 -23.42 22.82 -6.61
C ASN A 48 -22.58 24.02 -7.05
N ARG A 49 -21.93 24.73 -6.12
CA ARG A 49 -21.16 25.95 -6.40
C ARG A 49 -19.66 25.72 -6.42
N LEU A 50 -19.16 24.79 -5.61
CA LEU A 50 -17.75 24.38 -5.59
C LEU A 50 -17.63 22.87 -5.86
N PRO A 51 -17.89 22.44 -7.11
CA PRO A 51 -17.65 21.07 -7.51
C PRO A 51 -16.15 20.75 -7.43
N LEU A 52 -15.83 19.53 -7.01
CA LEU A 52 -14.48 18.96 -7.12
C LEU A 52 -14.12 18.83 -8.61
N SER A 53 -13.55 19.90 -9.16
CA SER A 53 -13.43 20.05 -10.62
C SER A 53 -12.07 19.61 -11.14
N GLN A 54 -11.03 19.73 -10.31
CA GLN A 54 -9.66 19.51 -10.72
C GLN A 54 -9.00 18.43 -9.85
N LEU A 55 -8.55 17.37 -10.52
CA LEU A 55 -7.76 16.30 -9.93
C LEU A 55 -6.35 16.38 -10.50
N VAL A 56 -5.37 16.70 -9.65
CA VAL A 56 -3.96 16.71 -10.00
C VAL A 56 -3.30 15.49 -9.36
N ILE A 57 -2.89 14.55 -10.20
CA ILE A 57 -2.24 13.31 -9.79
C ILE A 57 -0.73 13.48 -9.91
N GLN A 58 0.00 13.08 -8.88
CA GLN A 58 1.44 13.15 -8.77
C GLN A 58 1.99 11.79 -8.35
N GLY A 59 3.20 11.47 -8.80
CA GLY A 59 3.83 10.16 -8.58
C GLY A 59 4.34 9.58 -9.89
N GLU A 60 5.22 8.58 -9.79
CA GLU A 60 5.66 7.78 -10.94
C GLU A 60 4.72 6.58 -11.06
N LEU A 61 3.77 6.69 -11.98
CA LEU A 61 2.74 5.66 -12.20
C LEU A 61 3.10 4.80 -13.40
N HIS A 62 3.17 3.49 -13.19
CA HIS A 62 3.44 2.47 -14.20
C HIS A 62 2.19 1.61 -14.46
N TYR A 63 1.42 1.30 -13.42
CA TYR A 63 0.25 0.42 -13.49
C TYR A 63 -1.08 1.18 -13.53
N LEU A 64 -1.15 2.36 -12.90
CA LEU A 64 -2.37 3.14 -12.79
C LEU A 64 -2.41 4.27 -13.81
N THR A 65 -3.56 4.42 -14.46
CA THR A 65 -3.82 5.59 -15.30
C THR A 65 -4.57 6.67 -14.52
N PRO A 66 -4.52 7.93 -14.95
CA PRO A 66 -5.37 8.99 -14.39
C PRO A 66 -6.87 8.67 -14.41
N GLY A 67 -7.31 7.83 -15.37
CA GLY A 67 -8.68 7.36 -15.47
C GLY A 67 -9.04 6.40 -14.33
N ASP A 68 -8.14 5.48 -13.99
CA ASP A 68 -8.34 4.51 -12.90
C ASP A 68 -8.42 5.21 -11.55
N VAL A 69 -7.53 6.19 -11.30
CA VAL A 69 -7.55 6.99 -10.08
C VAL A 69 -8.86 7.77 -9.96
N ARG A 70 -9.31 8.40 -11.05
CA ARG A 70 -10.60 9.10 -11.06
C ARG A 70 -11.75 8.13 -10.79
N ALA A 71 -11.75 6.97 -11.43
CA ALA A 71 -12.76 5.94 -11.21
C ALA A 71 -12.77 5.49 -9.74
N GLY A 72 -11.61 5.25 -9.13
CA GLY A 72 -11.49 4.90 -7.71
C GLY A 72 -12.15 5.91 -6.78
N ILE A 73 -11.96 7.21 -7.04
CA ILE A 73 -12.61 8.28 -6.26
C ILE A 73 -14.13 8.31 -6.49
N LEU A 74 -14.59 8.07 -7.73
CA LEU A 74 -16.00 8.09 -8.08
C LEU A 74 -16.80 6.90 -7.53
N HIS A 75 -16.14 5.83 -7.06
CA HIS A 75 -16.81 4.71 -6.38
C HIS A 75 -17.29 5.05 -4.96
N LEU A 76 -16.87 6.20 -4.41
CA LEU A 76 -17.42 6.69 -3.15
C LEU A 76 -18.91 7.00 -3.30
N GLU A 77 -19.75 6.37 -2.47
CA GLU A 77 -21.22 6.48 -2.55
C GLU A 77 -21.73 7.93 -2.39
N GLN A 78 -20.97 8.80 -1.71
CA GLN A 78 -21.34 10.19 -1.46
C GLN A 78 -20.13 11.11 -1.70
N LEU A 79 -20.10 11.75 -2.87
CA LEU A 79 -19.17 12.86 -3.12
C LEU A 79 -19.75 14.16 -2.56
N GLY A 80 -19.04 14.77 -1.63
CA GLY A 80 -19.35 16.09 -1.09
C GLY A 80 -18.86 17.24 -1.97
N SER A 81 -19.01 18.47 -1.48
CA SER A 81 -18.37 19.65 -2.09
C SER A 81 -16.87 19.64 -1.83
N PHE A 82 -16.09 20.47 -2.54
CA PHE A 82 -14.68 20.66 -2.22
C PHE A 82 -14.46 21.04 -0.74
N MET A 83 -15.38 21.77 -0.11
CA MET A 83 -15.31 22.09 1.32
C MET A 83 -15.66 20.91 2.23
N THR A 84 -16.73 20.18 1.94
CA THR A 84 -17.28 19.18 2.86
C THR A 84 -16.71 17.78 2.67
N GLN A 85 -16.09 17.48 1.52
CA GLN A 85 -15.53 16.17 1.22
C GLN A 85 -14.40 15.81 2.21
N ASP A 86 -14.48 14.65 2.84
CA ASP A 86 -13.36 14.14 3.63
C ASP A 86 -12.24 13.65 2.71
N VAL A 87 -11.00 14.07 2.98
CA VAL A 87 -9.83 13.62 2.22
C VAL A 87 -9.38 12.24 2.68
N ASP A 88 -9.67 11.85 3.91
CA ASP A 88 -9.28 10.56 4.47
C ASP A 88 -10.11 9.44 3.82
N ASP A 89 -11.40 9.70 3.56
CA ASP A 89 -12.25 8.78 2.79
C ASP A 89 -11.73 8.55 1.37
N ILE A 90 -11.26 9.62 0.71
CA ILE A 90 -10.65 9.53 -0.61
C ILE A 90 -9.33 8.77 -0.54
N GLN A 91 -8.50 9.06 0.47
CA GLN A 91 -7.23 8.39 0.65
C GLN A 91 -7.44 6.88 0.84
N HIS A 92 -8.36 6.48 1.71
CA HIS A 92 -8.69 5.06 1.93
C HIS A 92 -9.26 4.39 0.68
N ALA A 93 -10.11 5.07 -0.09
CA ALA A 93 -10.63 4.51 -1.33
C ALA A 93 -9.54 4.29 -2.38
N LEU A 94 -8.55 5.19 -2.45
CA LEU A 94 -7.39 5.04 -3.31
C LEU A 94 -6.45 3.93 -2.81
N GLU A 95 -6.19 3.84 -1.52
CA GLU A 95 -5.36 2.79 -0.92
C GLU A 95 -5.99 1.40 -1.01
N ALA A 96 -7.31 1.31 -1.17
CA ALA A 96 -8.00 0.05 -1.46
C ALA A 96 -7.77 -0.45 -2.90
N MET A 97 -7.20 0.37 -3.79
CA MET A 97 -6.88 -0.05 -5.14
C MET A 97 -5.67 -1.01 -5.13
N PRO A 98 -5.72 -2.13 -5.88
CA PRO A 98 -4.67 -3.17 -5.94
C PRO A 98 -3.22 -2.68 -6.04
N TRP A 99 -2.98 -1.69 -6.89
CA TRP A 99 -1.64 -1.21 -7.23
C TRP A 99 -1.19 -0.03 -6.37
N VAL A 100 -2.01 0.47 -5.45
CA VAL A 100 -1.63 1.60 -4.59
C VAL A 100 -0.96 1.07 -3.32
N ALA A 101 0.30 1.42 -3.10
CA ALA A 101 1.01 1.15 -1.86
C ALA A 101 0.71 2.23 -0.80
N ARG A 102 0.59 3.49 -1.24
CA ARG A 102 0.24 4.62 -0.38
C ARG A 102 -0.43 5.72 -1.18
N ALA A 103 -1.41 6.37 -0.59
CA ALA A 103 -1.96 7.61 -1.13
C ALA A 103 -1.77 8.76 -0.12
N ALA A 104 -1.57 9.96 -0.64
CA ALA A 104 -1.66 11.17 0.15
C ALA A 104 -2.55 12.17 -0.58
N VAL A 105 -3.63 12.56 0.08
CA VAL A 105 -4.66 13.41 -0.51
C VAL A 105 -4.69 14.74 0.22
N ARG A 106 -4.65 15.84 -0.53
CA ARG A 106 -4.79 17.18 0.05
C ARG A 106 -5.62 18.10 -0.82
N LYS A 107 -6.36 18.98 -0.16
CA LYS A 107 -7.10 20.06 -0.80
C LYS A 107 -6.14 21.21 -1.13
N GLN A 108 -6.27 21.75 -2.33
CA GLN A 108 -5.66 23.01 -2.73
C GLN A 108 -6.77 23.94 -3.22
N TRP A 109 -6.99 25.01 -2.46
CA TRP A 109 -7.97 26.04 -2.81
C TRP A 109 -7.64 26.64 -4.19
N PRO A 110 -8.64 26.95 -5.05
CA PRO A 110 -10.08 26.99 -4.75
C PRO A 110 -10.87 25.69 -4.91
N ASP A 111 -10.47 24.77 -5.77
CA ASP A 111 -11.31 23.66 -6.25
C ASP A 111 -10.49 22.40 -6.64
N THR A 112 -9.22 22.33 -6.22
CA THR A 112 -8.28 21.31 -6.68
C THR A 112 -7.99 20.27 -5.60
N LEU A 113 -8.11 18.99 -5.95
CA LEU A 113 -7.59 17.89 -5.15
C LEU A 113 -6.22 17.47 -5.69
N LYS A 114 -5.20 17.54 -4.83
CA LYS A 114 -3.87 17.00 -5.12
C LYS A 114 -3.75 15.63 -4.51
N VAL A 115 -3.50 14.65 -5.37
CA VAL A 115 -3.31 13.25 -4.98
C VAL A 115 -1.89 12.86 -5.34
N PHE A 116 -1.12 12.45 -4.34
CA PHE A 116 0.17 11.83 -4.53
C PHE A 116 0.03 10.33 -4.30
N LEU A 117 0.39 9.52 -5.29
CA LEU A 117 0.30 8.06 -5.23
C LEU A 117 1.69 7.46 -5.28
N VAL A 118 1.90 6.43 -4.45
CA VAL A 118 3.01 5.50 -4.55
C VAL A 118 2.43 4.17 -4.98
N GLU A 119 2.89 3.67 -6.13
CA GLU A 119 2.49 2.35 -6.60
C GLU A 119 3.24 1.23 -5.89
N GLN A 120 2.63 0.05 -5.88
CA GLN A 120 3.27 -1.18 -5.45
C GLN A 120 4.39 -1.56 -6.42
N ASP A 121 5.56 -1.89 -5.87
CA ASP A 121 6.70 -2.43 -6.62
C ASP A 121 6.86 -3.93 -6.33
N PRO A 122 6.36 -4.82 -7.21
CA PRO A 122 6.35 -6.26 -6.95
C PRO A 122 7.75 -6.88 -7.05
N ALA A 123 8.18 -7.52 -5.97
CA ALA A 123 9.45 -8.26 -5.93
C ALA A 123 9.29 -9.72 -6.38
N ALA A 124 8.12 -10.32 -6.14
CA ALA A 124 7.85 -11.72 -6.42
C ALA A 124 6.34 -12.01 -6.48
N THR A 125 5.97 -13.18 -7.02
CA THR A 125 4.61 -13.72 -6.82
C THR A 125 4.52 -14.43 -5.48
N TRP A 126 3.35 -14.42 -4.86
CA TRP A 126 3.09 -15.02 -3.56
C TRP A 126 1.92 -16.02 -3.63
N ASN A 127 2.21 -17.28 -3.29
CA ASN A 127 1.25 -18.39 -3.31
C ASN A 127 0.48 -18.54 -4.64
N GLY A 128 1.09 -18.14 -5.76
CA GLY A 128 0.55 -18.27 -7.12
C GLY A 128 -0.62 -17.35 -7.47
N ARG A 129 -1.09 -16.50 -6.55
CA ARG A 129 -2.25 -15.61 -6.80
C ARG A 129 -2.05 -14.17 -6.34
N TYR A 130 -1.15 -13.94 -5.40
CA TYR A 130 -0.85 -12.62 -4.85
C TYR A 130 0.52 -12.16 -5.36
N LEU A 131 0.84 -10.91 -5.07
CA LEU A 131 2.18 -10.35 -5.22
C LEU A 131 2.73 -10.00 -3.85
N VAL A 132 4.06 -9.94 -3.75
CA VAL A 132 4.75 -9.43 -2.57
C VAL A 132 5.73 -8.35 -3.01
N ASN A 133 5.68 -7.20 -2.34
CA ASN A 133 6.57 -6.07 -2.64
C ASN A 133 7.95 -6.23 -1.98
N HIS A 134 8.85 -5.28 -2.21
CA HIS A 134 10.19 -5.28 -1.64
C HIS A 134 10.23 -5.17 -0.09
N ASP A 135 9.15 -4.73 0.54
CA ASP A 135 9.03 -4.65 2.00
C ASP A 135 8.42 -5.92 2.62
N GLY A 136 8.05 -6.90 1.79
CA GLY A 136 7.43 -8.15 2.23
C GLY A 136 5.92 -8.06 2.45
N GLU A 137 5.29 -6.95 2.06
CA GLU A 137 3.84 -6.78 2.12
C GLU A 137 3.18 -7.53 0.97
N VAL A 138 2.15 -8.31 1.30
CA VAL A 138 1.39 -9.10 0.32
C VAL A 138 0.20 -8.28 -0.14
N PHE A 139 0.04 -8.13 -1.45
CA PHE A 139 -1.07 -7.40 -2.05
C PHE A 139 -1.70 -8.21 -3.20
N GLU A 140 -2.98 -7.93 -3.48
CA GLU A 140 -3.75 -8.61 -4.51
C GLU A 140 -3.80 -7.75 -5.77
N ALA A 141 -3.02 -8.13 -6.78
CA ALA A 141 -3.09 -7.56 -8.12
C ALA A 141 -2.79 -8.66 -9.15
N PRO A 142 -3.29 -8.54 -10.40
CA PRO A 142 -3.04 -9.53 -11.45
C PRO A 142 -1.54 -9.70 -11.71
N PRO A 143 -0.92 -10.87 -11.44
CA PRO A 143 0.52 -11.06 -11.62
C PRO A 143 0.99 -10.85 -13.07
N GLU A 144 0.10 -11.04 -14.04
CA GLU A 144 0.40 -10.87 -15.46
C GLU A 144 0.67 -9.41 -15.82
N GLN A 145 0.13 -8.46 -15.04
CA GLN A 145 0.32 -7.03 -15.25
C GLN A 145 1.69 -6.53 -14.78
N ALA A 146 2.41 -7.28 -13.92
CA ALA A 146 3.73 -6.90 -13.42
C ALA A 146 4.81 -6.84 -14.53
N GLY A 147 4.52 -7.34 -15.74
CA GLY A 147 5.35 -7.18 -16.94
C GLY A 147 6.68 -7.95 -16.94
N GLN A 148 7.08 -8.56 -15.82
CA GLN A 148 8.33 -9.29 -15.65
C GLN A 148 8.08 -10.72 -15.14
N LEU A 149 8.99 -11.64 -15.49
CA LEU A 149 9.03 -12.99 -14.93
C LEU A 149 9.48 -12.92 -13.48
N LEU A 150 8.51 -12.81 -12.57
CA LEU A 150 8.74 -12.77 -11.14
C LEU A 150 9.01 -14.16 -10.57
N VAL A 151 9.95 -14.26 -9.62
CA VAL A 151 10.20 -15.50 -8.88
C VAL A 151 8.95 -15.88 -8.09
N GLY A 152 8.62 -17.16 -8.06
CA GLY A 152 7.54 -17.69 -7.23
C GLY A 152 7.95 -17.82 -5.77
N LEU A 153 7.22 -17.20 -4.86
CA LEU A 153 7.35 -17.41 -3.43
C LEU A 153 6.09 -18.08 -2.87
N ALA A 154 6.26 -19.01 -1.95
CA ALA A 154 5.14 -19.65 -1.28
C ALA A 154 5.39 -19.87 0.21
N GLY A 155 4.36 -19.71 1.02
CA GLY A 155 4.41 -20.02 2.43
C GLY A 155 3.14 -19.72 3.22
N PRO A 156 3.12 -20.11 4.51
CA PRO A 156 2.02 -19.82 5.42
C PRO A 156 1.79 -18.31 5.59
N GLY A 157 0.61 -17.94 6.08
CA GLY A 157 0.29 -16.55 6.40
C GLY A 157 1.32 -15.92 7.35
N GLY A 158 1.70 -14.66 7.07
CA GLY A 158 2.68 -13.93 7.88
C GLY A 158 4.15 -14.34 7.67
N THR A 159 4.46 -15.15 6.65
CA THR A 159 5.84 -15.58 6.35
C THR A 159 6.43 -14.96 5.08
N SER A 160 5.71 -14.04 4.42
CA SER A 160 6.13 -13.40 3.16
C SER A 160 7.51 -12.76 3.26
N LEU A 161 7.74 -11.95 4.30
CA LEU A 161 9.04 -11.32 4.54
C LEU A 161 10.15 -12.35 4.79
N GLU A 162 9.88 -13.41 5.56
CA GLU A 162 10.86 -14.47 5.82
C GLU A 162 11.28 -15.20 4.53
N VAL A 163 10.31 -15.53 3.68
CA VAL A 163 10.55 -16.21 2.41
C VAL A 163 11.25 -15.27 1.42
N LEU A 164 10.90 -13.98 1.41
CA LEU A 164 11.57 -12.97 0.59
C LEU A 164 13.04 -12.76 1.03
N SER A 165 13.29 -12.67 2.34
CA SER A 165 14.66 -12.60 2.88
C SER A 165 15.46 -13.85 2.50
N ALA A 166 14.83 -15.02 2.59
CA ALA A 166 15.43 -16.29 2.19
C ALA A 166 15.80 -16.30 0.70
N LEU A 167 14.95 -15.78 -0.18
CA LEU A 167 15.25 -15.61 -1.60
C LEU A 167 16.48 -14.71 -1.81
N ARG A 168 16.54 -13.57 -1.12
CA ARG A 168 17.67 -12.62 -1.19
C ARG A 168 18.99 -13.24 -0.75
N GLU A 169 18.96 -14.18 0.17
CA GLU A 169 20.14 -14.92 0.65
C GLU A 169 20.56 -16.02 -0.34
N MET A 170 19.61 -16.81 -0.85
CA MET A 170 19.88 -18.01 -1.64
C MET A 170 20.14 -17.72 -3.12
N GLN A 171 19.41 -16.77 -3.71
CA GLN A 171 19.49 -16.47 -5.15
C GLN A 171 20.91 -16.08 -5.60
N PRO A 172 21.63 -15.15 -4.94
CA PRO A 172 22.99 -14.78 -5.38
C PRO A 172 23.96 -15.96 -5.34
N ARG A 173 23.81 -16.85 -4.34
CA ARG A 173 24.67 -18.01 -4.16
C ARG A 173 24.48 -19.02 -5.29
N LEU A 174 23.23 -19.31 -5.66
CA LEU A 174 22.89 -20.18 -6.78
C LEU A 174 23.27 -19.56 -8.13
N GLN A 175 23.05 -18.25 -8.31
CA GLN A 175 23.39 -17.53 -9.54
C GLN A 175 24.89 -17.57 -9.83
N HIS A 176 25.74 -17.46 -8.80
CA HIS A 176 27.18 -17.56 -8.98
C HIS A 176 27.62 -18.94 -9.50
N ALA A 177 26.82 -19.98 -9.26
CA ALA A 177 27.01 -21.33 -9.76
C ALA A 177 26.25 -21.63 -11.06
N GLY A 178 25.59 -20.62 -11.67
CA GLY A 178 24.83 -20.78 -12.92
C GLY A 178 23.40 -21.31 -12.74
N PHE A 179 22.86 -21.29 -11.53
CA PHE A 179 21.48 -21.71 -11.24
C PHE A 179 20.60 -20.51 -10.87
N GLU A 180 19.34 -20.54 -11.28
CA GLU A 180 18.35 -19.52 -10.89
C GLU A 180 17.14 -20.16 -10.23
N ILE A 181 16.61 -19.51 -9.18
CA ILE A 181 15.39 -19.95 -8.51
C ILE A 181 14.18 -19.54 -9.35
N ALA A 182 13.38 -20.52 -9.75
CA ALA A 182 12.05 -20.30 -10.31
C ALA A 182 11.00 -20.19 -9.21
N THR A 183 11.09 -21.00 -8.16
CA THR A 183 10.17 -20.95 -7.01
C THR A 183 10.87 -21.32 -5.71
N LEU A 184 10.57 -20.60 -4.64
CA LEU A 184 11.00 -20.89 -3.27
C LEU A 184 9.76 -21.04 -2.37
N ALA A 185 9.63 -22.20 -1.73
CA ALA A 185 8.53 -22.46 -0.81
C ALA A 185 9.01 -22.79 0.60
N LEU A 186 8.30 -22.23 1.58
CA LEU A 186 8.32 -22.64 2.97
C LEU A 186 7.01 -23.35 3.28
N ASN A 187 7.04 -24.58 3.79
CA ASN A 187 5.80 -25.25 4.19
C ASN A 187 5.41 -24.97 5.65
N GLU A 188 4.21 -25.39 6.05
CA GLU A 188 3.70 -25.32 7.45
C GLU A 188 4.67 -25.93 8.48
N ARG A 189 5.45 -26.92 8.05
CA ARG A 189 6.48 -27.59 8.84
C ARG A 189 7.80 -26.84 8.84
N ARG A 190 7.86 -25.59 8.38
CA ARG A 190 9.07 -24.75 8.29
C ARG A 190 10.21 -25.41 7.48
N ALA A 191 9.85 -26.23 6.50
CA ALA A 191 10.80 -26.88 5.61
C ALA A 191 10.83 -26.16 4.26
N TRP A 192 12.04 -25.92 3.77
CA TRP A 192 12.34 -25.19 2.55
C TRP A 192 12.43 -26.14 1.36
N ARG A 193 11.89 -25.68 0.24
CA ARG A 193 12.01 -26.32 -1.06
C ARG A 193 12.27 -25.26 -2.13
N VAL A 194 13.17 -25.57 -3.04
CA VAL A 194 13.55 -24.71 -4.17
C VAL A 194 13.25 -25.45 -5.46
N TRP A 195 12.64 -24.77 -6.43
CA TRP A 195 12.58 -25.20 -7.81
C TRP A 195 13.46 -24.27 -8.62
N LEU A 196 14.37 -24.84 -9.40
CA LEU A 196 15.26 -24.11 -10.28
C LEU A 196 14.61 -23.92 -11.66
N THR A 197 15.06 -22.93 -12.41
CA THR A 197 14.57 -22.64 -13.78
C THR A 197 14.83 -23.78 -14.76
N ASN A 198 15.82 -24.63 -14.49
CA ASN A 198 16.10 -25.84 -15.27
C ASN A 198 15.20 -27.04 -14.92
N GLY A 199 14.21 -26.86 -14.03
CA GLY A 199 13.24 -27.88 -13.64
C GLY A 199 13.64 -28.75 -12.44
N VAL A 200 14.87 -28.64 -11.94
CA VAL A 200 15.34 -29.43 -10.79
C VAL A 200 14.72 -28.93 -9.48
N ARG A 201 14.20 -29.86 -8.67
CA ARG A 201 13.66 -29.58 -7.33
C ARG A 201 14.64 -29.93 -6.22
N LEU A 202 14.98 -28.97 -5.36
CA LEU A 202 15.82 -29.18 -4.19
C LEU A 202 14.97 -29.25 -2.91
N GLU A 203 15.06 -30.36 -2.17
CA GLU A 203 14.47 -30.47 -0.84
C GLU A 203 15.52 -30.09 0.20
N LEU A 204 15.44 -28.87 0.75
CA LEU A 204 16.43 -28.35 1.70
C LEU A 204 16.08 -28.66 3.14
N GLY A 205 14.82 -28.98 3.47
CA GLY A 205 14.42 -29.25 4.86
C GLY A 205 14.41 -27.99 5.74
N ARG A 206 14.55 -28.15 7.07
CA ARG A 206 14.32 -27.06 8.04
C ARG A 206 15.57 -26.28 8.44
N LYS A 207 16.73 -26.94 8.44
CA LYS A 207 17.98 -26.43 9.02
C LYS A 207 19.04 -26.27 7.93
N GLU A 208 20.05 -25.44 8.22
CA GLU A 208 21.30 -25.37 7.43
C GLU A 208 21.07 -25.17 5.93
N ARG A 209 20.06 -24.36 5.56
CA ARG A 209 19.64 -24.20 4.15
C ARG A 209 20.79 -23.78 3.23
N MET A 210 21.68 -22.91 3.73
CA MET A 210 22.83 -22.41 2.96
C MET A 210 23.91 -23.46 2.77
N GLU A 211 24.24 -24.22 3.82
CA GLU A 211 25.19 -25.34 3.72
C GLU A 211 24.68 -26.43 2.75
N ARG A 212 23.35 -26.64 2.72
CA ARG A 212 22.71 -27.58 1.79
C ARG A 212 22.73 -27.08 0.36
N ILE A 213 22.59 -25.77 0.13
CA ILE A 213 22.81 -25.15 -1.18
C ILE A 213 24.28 -25.28 -1.61
N ASP A 214 25.22 -25.03 -0.72
CA ASP A 214 26.65 -25.20 -1.02
C ASP A 214 27.00 -26.63 -1.40
N ARG A 215 26.40 -27.61 -0.71
CA ARG A 215 26.53 -29.01 -1.06
C ARG A 215 25.94 -29.34 -2.43
N PHE A 216 24.78 -28.80 -2.76
CA PHE A 216 24.21 -28.95 -4.10
C PHE A 216 25.15 -28.41 -5.18
N ILE A 217 25.68 -27.20 -4.99
CA ILE A 217 26.63 -26.58 -5.91
C ILE A 217 27.90 -27.43 -6.07
N ALA A 218 28.40 -28.02 -4.98
CA ALA A 218 29.57 -28.90 -5.03
C ALA A 218 29.31 -30.22 -5.77
N LEU A 219 28.08 -30.76 -5.68
CA LEU A 219 27.69 -32.02 -6.31
C LEU A 219 27.25 -31.86 -7.76
N SER A 220 26.76 -30.68 -8.17
CA SER A 220 26.11 -30.50 -9.47
C SER A 220 26.99 -30.89 -10.67
N PRO A 221 28.31 -30.61 -10.74
CA PRO A 221 29.11 -30.98 -11.90
C PRO A 221 29.24 -32.49 -12.07
N GLN A 222 29.30 -33.24 -10.96
CA GLN A 222 29.38 -34.71 -10.98
C GLN A 222 28.04 -35.33 -11.42
N LEU A 223 26.93 -34.72 -11.05
CA LEU A 223 25.60 -35.18 -11.44
C LEU A 223 25.32 -34.93 -12.93
N GLU A 224 25.75 -33.78 -13.45
CA GLU A 224 25.64 -33.45 -14.87
C GLU A 224 26.43 -34.43 -15.76
N GLN A 225 27.62 -34.87 -15.31
CA GLN A 225 28.43 -35.87 -16.02
C GLN A 225 27.74 -37.23 -16.17
N GLN A 226 26.74 -37.56 -15.35
CA GLN A 226 25.99 -38.80 -15.50
C GLN A 226 25.06 -38.80 -16.71
N GLY A 227 24.81 -37.63 -17.33
CA GLY A 227 24.02 -37.51 -18.56
C GLY A 227 22.54 -37.87 -18.40
N ARG A 228 22.03 -37.88 -17.17
CA ARG A 228 20.64 -38.21 -16.84
C ARG A 228 19.91 -36.98 -16.33
N ALA A 229 18.67 -36.78 -16.78
CA ALA A 229 17.84 -35.68 -16.30
C ALA A 229 17.46 -35.89 -14.83
N ILE A 230 17.74 -34.88 -14.01
CA ILE A 230 17.45 -34.88 -12.57
C ILE A 230 16.04 -34.33 -12.36
N GLU A 231 15.20 -35.06 -11.65
CA GLU A 231 13.88 -34.58 -11.23
C GLU A 231 13.98 -33.82 -9.90
N TYR A 232 14.66 -34.41 -8.91
CA TYR A 232 14.85 -33.79 -7.61
C TYR A 232 16.15 -34.23 -6.93
N ILE A 233 16.61 -33.40 -6.00
CA ILE A 233 17.73 -33.68 -5.10
C ILE A 233 17.27 -33.43 -3.67
N ASP A 234 17.28 -34.48 -2.86
CA ASP A 234 16.96 -34.41 -1.44
C ASP A 234 18.24 -34.20 -0.62
N LEU A 235 18.40 -32.98 -0.10
CA LEU A 235 19.56 -32.51 0.64
C LEU A 235 19.32 -32.54 2.15
N ARG A 236 18.27 -33.23 2.61
CA ARG A 236 17.88 -33.24 4.03
C ARG A 236 18.83 -34.02 4.93
N TYR A 237 19.64 -34.91 4.36
CA TYR A 237 20.63 -35.72 5.06
C TYR A 237 21.86 -34.90 5.45
N ASP A 238 22.51 -35.23 6.56
CA ASP A 238 23.61 -34.41 7.09
C ASP A 238 24.91 -34.59 6.30
N THR A 239 25.14 -35.74 5.68
CA THR A 239 26.42 -36.09 5.01
C THR A 239 26.27 -36.48 3.54
N GLY A 240 25.07 -36.38 2.96
CA GLY A 240 24.83 -36.82 1.59
C GLY A 240 23.65 -36.14 0.93
N ALA A 241 23.28 -36.65 -0.24
CA ALA A 241 22.11 -36.25 -1.01
C ALA A 241 21.50 -37.49 -1.68
N ALA A 242 20.17 -37.53 -1.81
CA ALA A 242 19.50 -38.53 -2.63
C ALA A 242 19.01 -37.89 -3.93
N VAL A 243 19.29 -38.51 -5.07
CA VAL A 243 18.96 -37.97 -6.39
C VAL A 243 17.85 -38.80 -7.02
N GLY A 244 16.73 -38.15 -7.34
CA GLY A 244 15.66 -38.68 -8.16
C GLY A 244 15.88 -38.30 -9.61
N TRP A 245 15.77 -39.29 -10.49
CA TRP A 245 15.94 -39.12 -11.94
C TRP A 245 14.58 -39.10 -12.60
N VAL A 246 14.43 -38.30 -13.66
CA VAL A 246 13.22 -38.35 -14.50
C VAL A 246 13.08 -39.77 -15.04
N SER A 247 11.94 -40.40 -14.76
CA SER A 247 11.63 -41.73 -15.28
C SER A 247 11.13 -41.62 -16.72
N ASP A 248 11.61 -42.50 -17.59
CA ASP A 248 11.18 -42.54 -18.99
C ASP A 248 9.68 -42.92 -19.03
N PRO A 249 8.79 -42.16 -19.72
CA PRO A 249 7.35 -42.39 -19.72
C PRO A 249 6.93 -43.81 -20.14
N GLU A 250 7.78 -44.52 -20.89
CA GLU A 250 7.50 -45.89 -21.35
C GLU A 250 7.66 -46.96 -20.26
N GLN A 251 8.43 -46.71 -19.19
CA GLN A 251 8.67 -47.71 -18.14
C GLN A 251 7.58 -47.75 -17.05
N SER A 252 6.69 -46.75 -17.01
CA SER A 252 5.60 -46.69 -16.03
C SER A 252 4.36 -47.50 -16.43
N LYS A 253 4.25 -47.96 -17.69
CA LYS A 253 3.07 -48.70 -18.18
C LYS A 253 3.12 -50.22 -17.93
N THR A 254 4.18 -50.74 -17.34
CA THR A 254 4.38 -52.20 -17.15
C THR A 254 4.41 -52.62 -15.68
N LYS A 255 3.81 -51.83 -14.78
CA LYS A 255 3.71 -52.21 -13.36
C LYS A 255 2.30 -52.09 -12.82
#